data_AF-A0A934B5I6-F1
#
_entry.id   AF-A0A934B5I6-F1
#
_cell.length_a   1.000
_cell.length_b   1.000
_cell.length_c   1.000
_cell.angle_alpha   90.00
_cell.angle_beta   90.00
_cell.angle_gamma   90.00
#
_symmetry.space_group_name_H-M   'P 1'
#
loop_
_entity.id
_entity.type
_entity.pdbx_description
1 polymer ?
#
loop_
_entity_poly.entity_id
_entity_poly.type
_entity_poly.pdbx_seq_one_letter_code
_entity_poly.pdbx_strand_id
1 'polypeptide(L)'
;MKLWLLDADVIIDLLSLGLFDTLVDRHETFAGQSVIDEVKSYWNDRTKVLINFRRQYIESGRVKELNATASEIDKLVISKMPPLWVSTIHIGEIESLAILVKEEDIVFCSCDAAAIRALPFLDVAERGISLENLIASSGLKKVTLDVKHTEAYFQNNLKIGKERWIENFGT
;
A
#
# COMPACT_ATOMS: atom_id res chain seq x y z
N MET A 1 16.39 2.59 -9.24
CA MET A 1 15.16 1.81 -9.44
C MET A 1 14.57 1.59 -8.06
N LYS A 2 13.29 1.90 -7.84
CA LYS A 2 12.63 1.68 -6.54
C LYS A 2 11.73 0.45 -6.65
N LEU A 3 11.55 -0.24 -5.52
CA LEU A 3 10.72 -1.43 -5.39
C LEU A 3 9.43 -1.03 -4.69
N TRP A 4 8.30 -1.10 -5.39
CA TRP A 4 7.03 -0.60 -4.87
C TRP A 4 6.14 -1.74 -4.39
N LEU A 5 5.77 -1.75 -3.12
CA LEU A 5 4.68 -2.59 -2.60
C LEU A 5 3.40 -1.76 -2.60
N LEU A 6 2.39 -2.20 -3.34
CA LEU A 6 1.16 -1.45 -3.51
C LEU A 6 0.00 -2.10 -2.80
N ASP A 7 -0.81 -1.26 -2.16
CA ASP A 7 -2.12 -1.60 -1.62
C ASP A 7 -3.19 -1.69 -2.72
N ALA A 8 -4.32 -2.33 -2.43
CA ALA A 8 -5.40 -2.55 -3.39
C ALA A 8 -6.00 -1.23 -3.89
N ASP A 9 -6.23 -0.28 -2.98
CA ASP A 9 -6.80 1.03 -3.31
C ASP A 9 -5.88 1.83 -4.25
N VAL A 10 -4.57 1.79 -4.02
CA VAL A 10 -3.55 2.40 -4.87
C VAL A 10 -3.55 1.78 -6.26
N ILE A 11 -3.60 0.44 -6.37
CA ILE A 11 -3.68 -0.24 -7.66
C ILE A 11 -4.94 0.18 -8.41
N ILE A 12 -6.10 0.15 -7.74
CA ILE A 12 -7.40 0.50 -8.33
C ILE A 12 -7.41 1.96 -8.81
N ASP A 13 -6.87 2.88 -8.01
CA ASP A 13 -6.82 4.30 -8.34
C ASP A 13 -5.83 4.57 -9.49
N LEU A 14 -4.67 3.92 -9.52
CA LEU A 14 -3.71 4.00 -10.63
C LEU A 14 -4.26 3.42 -11.94
N LEU A 15 -5.05 2.34 -11.87
CA LEU A 15 -5.75 1.78 -13.03
C LEU A 15 -6.80 2.78 -13.54
N SER A 16 -7.58 3.37 -12.64
CA SER A 16 -8.61 4.37 -12.94
C SER A 16 -8.01 5.63 -13.59
N LEU A 17 -6.80 6.03 -13.17
CA LEU A 17 -6.07 7.18 -13.74
C LEU A 17 -5.32 6.85 -15.05
N GLY A 18 -5.33 5.58 -15.47
CA GLY A 18 -4.57 5.11 -16.63
C GLY A 18 -3.06 5.30 -16.46
N LEU A 19 -2.56 5.08 -15.24
CA LEU A 19 -1.16 5.23 -14.84
C LEU A 19 -0.48 3.89 -14.54
N PHE A 20 -1.26 2.87 -14.15
CA PHE A 20 -0.73 1.61 -13.64
C PHE A 20 0.21 0.89 -14.62
N ASP A 21 -0.17 0.78 -15.89
CA ASP A 21 0.66 0.14 -16.91
C ASP A 21 2.04 0.80 -17.05
N THR A 22 2.08 2.13 -17.03
CA THR A 22 3.35 2.87 -17.12
C THR A 22 4.20 2.70 -15.87
N LEU A 23 3.58 2.52 -14.69
CA LEU A 23 4.30 2.27 -13.45
C LEU A 23 5.01 0.91 -13.52
N VAL A 24 4.29 -0.16 -13.85
CA VAL A 24 4.83 -1.53 -13.85
C VAL A 24 5.84 -1.78 -14.98
N ASP A 25 5.78 -1.00 -16.07
CA ASP A 25 6.77 -1.07 -17.15
C ASP A 25 8.11 -0.39 -16.79
N ARG A 26 8.12 0.45 -15.75
CA ARG A 26 9.30 1.27 -15.37
C ARG A 26 9.90 0.89 -14.03
N HIS A 27 9.11 0.28 -13.15
CA HIS A 27 9.51 -0.03 -11.79
C HIS A 27 9.12 -1.45 -11.44
N GLU A 28 9.93 -2.06 -10.60
CA GLU A 28 9.61 -3.35 -10.03
C GLU A 28 8.48 -3.16 -9.00
N THR A 29 7.35 -3.80 -9.28
CA THR A 29 6.11 -3.62 -8.52
C THR A 29 5.72 -4.94 -7.88
N PHE A 30 5.32 -4.87 -6.62
CA PHE A 30 4.93 -5.98 -5.78
C PHE A 30 3.53 -5.75 -5.22
N ALA A 31 2.81 -6.84 -4.98
CA ALA A 31 1.53 -6.83 -4.29
C ALA A 31 1.39 -8.09 -3.43
N GLY A 32 0.69 -7.96 -2.29
CA GLY A 32 0.29 -9.09 -1.46
C GLY A 32 -0.75 -9.98 -2.15
N GLN A 33 -0.86 -11.24 -1.73
CA GLN A 33 -1.86 -12.16 -2.29
C GLN A 33 -3.30 -11.63 -2.07
N SER A 34 -3.60 -11.16 -0.86
CA SER A 34 -4.93 -10.63 -0.51
C SER A 34 -5.25 -9.36 -1.30
N VAL A 35 -4.24 -8.52 -1.56
CA VAL A 35 -4.38 -7.33 -2.42
C VAL A 35 -4.72 -7.75 -3.86
N ILE A 36 -3.99 -8.72 -4.42
CA ILE A 36 -4.27 -9.25 -5.77
C ILE A 36 -5.69 -9.79 -5.87
N ASP A 37 -6.15 -10.50 -4.84
CA ASP A 37 -7.48 -11.09 -4.80
C ASP A 37 -8.59 -10.03 -4.61
N GLU A 38 -8.27 -8.86 -4.06
CA GLU A 38 -9.19 -7.73 -3.90
C GLU A 38 -9.42 -6.95 -5.21
N VAL A 39 -8.37 -6.79 -6.03
CA VAL A 39 -8.42 -6.00 -7.28
C VAL A 39 -9.21 -6.75 -8.38
N LYS A 40 -10.53 -6.62 -8.34
CA LYS A 40 -11.48 -7.26 -9.30
C LYS A 40 -12.04 -6.29 -10.33
N SER A 41 -12.00 -4.99 -10.05
CA SER A 41 -12.53 -3.95 -10.93
C SER A 41 -12.03 -2.57 -10.54
N TYR A 42 -12.06 -1.65 -11.50
CA TYR A 42 -11.78 -0.23 -11.27
C TYR A 42 -12.77 0.63 -12.06
N TRP A 43 -12.79 1.95 -11.82
CA TRP A 43 -13.65 2.87 -12.54
C TRP A 43 -12.86 3.60 -13.62
N ASN A 44 -13.34 3.56 -14.86
CA ASN A 44 -12.87 4.43 -15.93
C ASN A 44 -13.96 5.45 -16.20
N ASP A 45 -13.78 6.67 -15.70
CA ASP A 45 -14.79 7.70 -15.60
C ASP A 45 -16.08 7.20 -14.91
N ARG A 46 -17.10 6.86 -15.69
CA ARG A 46 -18.41 6.39 -15.22
C ARG A 46 -18.67 4.92 -15.53
N THR A 47 -17.66 4.22 -16.05
CA THR A 47 -17.79 2.82 -16.45
C THR A 47 -16.97 1.96 -15.50
N LYS A 48 -17.63 1.00 -14.84
CA LYS A 48 -16.94 -0.02 -14.07
C LYS A 48 -16.30 -1.03 -15.02
N VAL A 49 -14.98 -1.15 -14.97
CA VAL A 49 -14.20 -2.08 -15.78
C VAL A 49 -13.85 -3.28 -14.91
N LEU A 50 -14.25 -4.49 -15.32
CA LEU A 50 -13.81 -5.72 -14.69
C LEU A 50 -12.39 -6.06 -15.13
N ILE A 51 -11.57 -6.51 -14.20
CA ILE A 51 -10.18 -6.88 -14.46
C ILE A 51 -9.89 -8.25 -13.86
N ASN A 52 -9.11 -9.05 -14.60
CA ASN A 52 -8.47 -10.23 -14.04
C ASN A 52 -7.02 -9.84 -13.77
N PHE A 53 -6.77 -9.25 -12.60
CA PHE A 53 -5.47 -8.69 -12.26
C PHE A 53 -4.36 -9.74 -12.31
N ARG A 54 -4.61 -10.93 -11.75
CA ARG A 54 -3.67 -12.06 -11.77
C ARG A 54 -3.23 -12.42 -13.19
N ARG A 55 -4.18 -12.64 -14.10
CA ARG A 55 -3.85 -12.98 -15.50
C ARG A 55 -3.11 -11.88 -16.22
N GLN A 56 -3.46 -10.61 -15.96
CA GLN A 56 -2.92 -9.47 -16.71
C GLN A 56 -1.54 -9.03 -16.22
N TYR A 57 -1.28 -9.09 -14.90
CA TYR A 57 -0.09 -8.50 -14.30
C TYR A 57 0.82 -9.51 -13.59
N ILE A 58 0.27 -10.56 -12.99
CA ILE A 58 1.08 -11.56 -12.28
C ILE A 58 1.62 -12.61 -13.24
N GLU A 59 0.74 -13.26 -14.01
CA GLU A 59 1.13 -14.30 -14.98
C GLU A 59 2.00 -13.74 -16.12
N SER A 60 1.85 -12.45 -16.44
CA SER A 60 2.70 -11.75 -17.41
C SER A 60 4.06 -11.31 -16.85
N GLY A 61 4.26 -11.43 -15.53
CA GLY A 61 5.49 -11.04 -14.83
C GLY A 61 5.68 -9.54 -14.65
N ARG A 62 4.65 -8.71 -14.91
CA ARG A 62 4.70 -7.24 -14.74
C ARG A 62 4.60 -6.82 -13.27
N VAL A 63 3.95 -7.62 -12.44
CA VAL A 63 3.86 -7.45 -10.99
C VAL A 63 4.28 -8.75 -10.33
N LYS A 64 5.11 -8.66 -9.28
CA LYS A 64 5.54 -9.81 -8.49
C LYS A 64 4.62 -9.99 -7.29
N GLU A 65 4.08 -11.19 -7.14
CA GLU A 65 3.31 -11.56 -5.96
C GLU A 65 4.26 -11.85 -4.78
N LEU A 66 3.99 -11.21 -3.65
CA LEU A 66 4.60 -11.53 -2.37
C LEU A 66 3.52 -12.03 -1.41
N ASN A 67 3.93 -12.78 -0.40
CA ASN A 67 3.04 -13.25 0.63
C ASN A 67 3.69 -13.17 2.00
N ALA A 68 2.85 -12.92 3.01
CA ALA A 68 3.17 -13.17 4.41
C ALA A 68 2.45 -14.44 4.86
N THR A 69 3.16 -15.30 5.58
CA THR A 69 2.58 -16.47 6.25
C THR A 69 1.69 -16.02 7.41
N ALA A 70 0.74 -16.88 7.82
CA ALA A 70 -0.10 -16.62 8.98
C ALA A 70 0.74 -16.32 10.24
N SER A 71 1.85 -17.04 10.44
CA SER A 71 2.77 -16.81 11.56
C SER A 71 3.44 -15.43 11.52
N GLU A 72 3.81 -14.94 10.34
CA GLU A 72 4.39 -13.59 10.18
C GLU A 72 3.34 -12.50 10.45
N ILE A 73 2.11 -12.70 9.98
CA ILE A 73 0.98 -11.81 10.26
C ILE A 73 0.66 -11.80 11.76
N ASP A 74 0.54 -12.97 12.39
CA ASP A 74 0.27 -13.09 13.82
C ASP A 74 1.37 -12.43 14.66
N LYS A 75 2.64 -12.62 14.27
CA LYS A 75 3.77 -11.96 14.95
C LYS A 75 3.68 -10.45 14.83
N LEU A 76 3.34 -9.90 13.66
CA LEU A 76 3.12 -8.47 13.47
C LEU A 76 2.00 -7.96 14.41
N VAL A 77 0.84 -8.60 14.33
CA VAL A 77 -0.38 -8.25 15.05
C VAL A 77 -0.18 -8.30 16.57
N ILE A 78 0.42 -9.37 17.08
CA ILE A 78 0.57 -9.61 18.53
C ILE A 78 1.68 -8.74 19.13
N SER A 79 2.81 -8.57 18.42
CA SER A 79 4.02 -7.98 19.03
C SER A 79 4.25 -6.51 18.71
N LYS A 80 3.61 -5.97 17.66
CA LYS A 80 3.90 -4.62 17.16
C LYS A 80 2.68 -3.72 17.06
N MET A 81 1.47 -4.23 17.25
CA MET A 81 0.25 -3.44 17.10
C MET A 81 -0.65 -3.53 18.35
N PRO A 82 -1.25 -2.41 18.80
CA PRO A 82 -2.30 -2.46 19.80
C PRO A 82 -3.49 -3.32 19.31
N PRO A 83 -4.08 -4.18 20.16
CA PRO A 83 -5.24 -5.00 19.77
C PRO A 83 -6.42 -4.20 19.20
N LEU A 84 -6.67 -3.00 19.73
CA LEU A 84 -7.74 -2.11 19.28
C LEU A 84 -7.55 -1.60 17.83
N TRP A 85 -6.33 -1.65 17.31
CA TRP A 85 -6.00 -1.16 15.97
C TRP A 85 -6.09 -2.23 14.90
N VAL A 86 -5.74 -3.47 15.26
CA VAL A 86 -5.77 -4.61 14.34
C VAL A 86 -7.16 -4.77 13.75
N SER A 87 -8.22 -4.54 14.54
CA SER A 87 -9.61 -4.60 14.08
C SER A 87 -10.02 -3.48 13.12
N THR A 88 -9.19 -2.45 12.95
CA THR A 88 -9.47 -1.31 12.05
C THR A 88 -8.72 -1.38 10.73
N ILE A 89 -7.77 -2.32 10.61
CA ILE A 89 -6.95 -2.51 9.42
C ILE A 89 -7.52 -3.71 8.67
N HIS A 90 -7.73 -3.53 7.37
CA HIS A 90 -8.28 -4.57 6.54
C HIS A 90 -7.20 -5.60 6.17
N ILE A 91 -7.61 -6.79 5.70
CA ILE A 91 -6.73 -7.97 5.68
C ILE A 91 -5.58 -7.82 4.68
N GLY A 92 -5.82 -7.15 3.55
CA GLY A 92 -4.79 -6.90 2.53
C GLY A 92 -3.71 -5.92 3.01
N GLU A 93 -4.11 -4.98 3.85
CA GLU A 93 -3.27 -3.98 4.47
C GLU A 93 -2.41 -4.63 5.57
N ILE A 94 -3.00 -5.51 6.40
CA ILE A 94 -2.23 -6.30 7.38
C ILE A 94 -1.17 -7.16 6.68
N GLU A 95 -1.54 -7.86 5.60
CA GLU A 95 -0.58 -8.67 4.84
C GLU A 95 0.53 -7.80 4.24
N SER A 96 0.18 -6.66 3.64
CA SER A 96 1.15 -5.74 3.04
C SER A 96 2.10 -5.16 4.08
N LEU A 97 1.62 -4.82 5.27
CA LEU A 97 2.46 -4.37 6.39
C LEU A 97 3.39 -5.49 6.88
N ALA A 98 2.92 -6.74 6.92
CA ALA A 98 3.75 -7.89 7.29
C ALA A 98 4.87 -8.12 6.26
N ILE A 99 4.53 -8.02 4.96
CA ILE A 99 5.52 -8.08 3.86
C ILE A 99 6.53 -6.94 4.00
N LEU A 100 6.06 -5.70 4.24
CA LEU A 100 6.92 -4.53 4.42
C LEU A 100 7.91 -4.71 5.58
N VAL A 101 7.47 -5.25 6.71
CA VAL A 101 8.37 -5.52 7.85
C VAL A 101 9.40 -6.60 7.53
N LYS A 102 9.03 -7.61 6.72
CA LYS A 102 9.91 -8.72 6.32
C LYS A 102 10.97 -8.31 5.29
N GLU A 103 10.59 -7.48 4.32
CA GLU A 103 11.42 -7.11 3.18
C GLU A 103 12.03 -5.72 3.41
N GLU A 104 13.35 -5.60 3.46
CA GLU A 104 14.02 -4.34 3.86
C GLU A 104 14.06 -3.28 2.74
N ASP A 105 14.12 -3.72 1.47
CA ASP A 105 14.38 -2.84 0.31
C ASP A 105 13.13 -2.33 -0.43
N ILE A 106 11.94 -2.64 0.08
CA ILE A 106 10.67 -2.23 -0.55
C ILE A 106 10.08 -0.98 0.11
N VAL A 107 9.40 -0.19 -0.71
CA VAL A 107 8.67 1.01 -0.30
C VAL A 107 7.18 0.80 -0.49
N PHE A 108 6.40 1.01 0.56
CA PHE A 108 4.96 0.76 0.59
C PHE A 108 4.15 2.02 0.25
N CYS A 109 3.14 1.85 -0.60
CA CYS A 109 2.19 2.88 -0.94
C CYS A 109 0.77 2.40 -0.62
N SER A 110 0.04 3.17 0.18
CA SER A 110 -1.38 2.99 0.51
C SER A 110 -2.06 4.35 0.62
N CYS A 111 -3.37 4.41 0.36
CA CYS A 111 -4.19 5.58 0.67
C CYS A 111 -5.13 5.34 1.87
N ASP A 112 -5.07 4.16 2.48
CA ASP A 112 -5.82 3.83 3.68
C ASP A 112 -5.22 4.50 4.93
N ALA A 113 -6.09 5.15 5.69
CA ALA A 113 -5.66 5.90 6.87
C ALA A 113 -5.09 4.99 7.96
N ALA A 114 -5.68 3.81 8.17
CA ALA A 114 -5.27 2.90 9.22
C ALA A 114 -3.91 2.24 8.88
N ALA A 115 -3.72 1.85 7.62
CA ALA A 115 -2.45 1.32 7.12
C ALA A 115 -1.31 2.36 7.23
N ILE A 116 -1.52 3.60 6.80
CA ILE A 116 -0.50 4.66 6.90
C ILE A 116 -0.15 4.94 8.38
N ARG A 117 -1.16 5.03 9.24
CA ARG A 117 -0.96 5.28 10.68
C ARG A 117 -0.28 4.13 11.41
N ALA A 118 -0.27 2.92 10.85
CA ALA A 118 0.43 1.78 11.42
C ALA A 118 1.96 1.87 11.24
N LEU A 119 2.44 2.54 10.19
CA LEU A 119 3.88 2.56 9.85
C LEU A 119 4.80 3.02 11.00
N PRO A 120 4.46 4.04 11.81
CA PRO A 120 5.26 4.43 12.97
C PRO A 120 5.36 3.34 14.05
N PHE A 121 4.31 2.54 14.25
CA PHE A 121 4.32 1.44 15.24
C PHE A 121 5.27 0.31 14.84
N LEU A 122 5.45 0.15 13.53
CA LEU A 122 6.27 -0.90 12.94
C LEU A 122 7.71 -0.47 12.71
N ASP A 123 8.05 0.81 12.99
CA ASP A 123 9.35 1.42 12.70
C ASP A 123 9.73 1.37 11.21
N VAL A 124 8.73 1.59 10.34
CA VAL A 124 8.89 1.53 8.87
C VAL A 124 8.32 2.77 8.17
N ALA A 125 8.09 3.86 8.91
CA ALA A 125 7.52 5.11 8.37
C ALA A 125 8.33 5.69 7.19
N GLU A 126 9.66 5.61 7.24
CA GLU A 126 10.57 6.06 6.16
C GLU A 126 10.46 5.22 4.88
N ARG A 127 9.86 4.02 4.98
CA ARG A 127 9.60 3.13 3.84
C ARG A 127 8.16 3.21 3.37
N GLY A 128 7.40 4.23 3.80
CA GLY A 128 6.12 4.58 3.22
C GLY A 128 6.26 5.71 2.18
N ILE A 129 5.34 5.75 1.22
CA ILE A 129 5.23 6.84 0.25
C ILE A 129 3.75 7.17 -0.02
N SER A 130 3.45 8.44 -0.24
CA SER A 130 2.14 8.84 -0.78
C SER A 130 2.00 8.50 -2.26
N LEU A 131 0.77 8.36 -2.73
CA LEU A 131 0.51 8.18 -4.16
C LEU A 131 1.02 9.36 -5.00
N GLU A 132 0.85 10.59 -4.52
CA GLU A 132 1.39 11.79 -5.16
C GLU A 132 2.91 11.70 -5.39
N ASN A 133 3.66 11.36 -4.34
CA ASN A 133 5.12 11.23 -4.44
C ASN A 133 5.55 10.00 -5.24
N LEU A 134 4.79 8.91 -5.21
CA LEU A 134 5.01 7.76 -6.08
C LEU A 134 4.88 8.17 -7.55
N ILE A 135 3.79 8.85 -7.93
CA ILE A 135 3.56 9.34 -9.30
C ILE A 135 4.70 10.25 -9.75
N ALA A 136 5.05 11.23 -8.91
CA ALA A 136 6.10 12.21 -9.21
C ALA A 136 7.48 11.54 -9.37
N SER A 137 7.88 10.72 -8.40
CA SER A 137 9.20 10.06 -8.41
C SER A 137 9.31 8.94 -9.46
N SER A 138 8.19 8.43 -9.93
CA SER A 138 8.14 7.40 -10.98
C SER A 138 8.11 7.99 -12.40
N GLY A 139 8.10 9.31 -12.54
CA GLY A 139 8.07 10.02 -13.82
C GLY A 139 6.76 9.79 -14.61
N LEU A 140 5.67 9.54 -13.89
CA LEU A 140 4.35 9.33 -14.49
C LEU A 140 3.73 10.68 -14.89
N LYS A 141 2.75 10.65 -15.81
CA LYS A 141 2.04 11.88 -16.21
C LYS A 141 1.33 12.47 -14.99
N LYS A 142 1.37 13.80 -14.86
CA LYS A 142 0.65 14.51 -13.80
C LYS A 142 -0.86 14.39 -14.01
N VAL A 143 -1.59 14.12 -12.94
CA VAL A 143 -3.05 14.00 -12.92
C VAL A 143 -3.63 14.83 -11.77
N THR A 144 -4.94 15.05 -11.78
CA THR A 144 -5.65 15.61 -10.63
C THR A 144 -5.84 14.49 -9.60
N LEU A 145 -5.51 14.78 -8.35
CA LEU A 145 -5.53 13.81 -7.25
C LEU A 145 -6.58 14.19 -6.22
N ASP A 146 -7.24 13.19 -5.65
CA ASP A 146 -8.11 13.38 -4.50
C ASP A 146 -7.29 13.62 -3.24
N VAL A 147 -7.90 14.20 -2.20
CA VAL A 147 -7.23 14.51 -0.94
C VAL A 147 -6.49 13.29 -0.37
N LYS A 148 -7.10 12.10 -0.41
CA LYS A 148 -6.51 10.86 0.11
C LYS A 148 -5.21 10.43 -0.59
N HIS A 149 -4.95 10.93 -1.79
CA HIS A 149 -3.75 10.60 -2.58
C HIS A 149 -2.58 11.54 -2.33
N THR A 150 -2.83 12.67 -1.66
CA THR A 150 -1.85 13.74 -1.50
C THR A 150 -0.79 13.41 -0.44
N GLU A 151 0.39 13.98 -0.61
CA GLU A 151 1.46 13.92 0.40
C GLU A 151 1.02 14.54 1.73
N ALA A 152 0.23 15.62 1.68
CA ALA A 152 -0.30 16.25 2.88
C ALA A 152 -1.18 15.30 3.71
N TYR A 153 -2.06 14.53 3.05
CA TYR A 153 -2.87 13.51 3.71
C TYR A 153 -2.01 12.38 4.31
N PHE A 154 -1.01 11.92 3.56
CA PHE A 154 -0.08 10.89 4.02
C PHE A 154 0.69 11.34 5.27
N GLN A 155 1.33 12.52 5.24
CA GLN A 155 2.07 13.08 6.37
C GLN A 155 1.19 13.34 7.59
N ASN A 156 -0.04 13.80 7.38
CA ASN A 156 -0.98 13.97 8.48
C ASN A 156 -1.31 12.63 9.17
N ASN A 157 -1.51 11.56 8.39
CA ASN A 157 -1.75 10.22 8.95
C ASN A 157 -0.52 9.63 9.63
N LEU A 158 0.69 9.83 9.10
CA LEU A 158 1.93 9.47 9.79
C LEU A 158 2.06 10.17 11.14
N LYS A 159 1.76 11.48 11.19
CA LYS A 159 1.77 12.25 12.43
C LYS A 159 0.79 11.69 13.46
N ILE A 160 -0.46 11.41 13.04
CA ILE A 160 -1.46 10.78 13.92
C ILE A 160 -0.97 9.43 14.43
N GLY A 161 -0.37 8.61 13.57
CA GLY A 161 0.21 7.31 13.96
C GLY A 161 1.32 7.48 15.02
N LYS A 162 2.22 8.43 14.81
CA LYS A 162 3.35 8.71 15.72
C LYS A 162 2.89 9.24 17.08
N GLU A 163 1.95 10.19 17.11
CA GLU A 163 1.38 10.73 18.35
C GLU A 163 0.74 9.61 19.19
N ARG A 164 -0.04 8.74 18.54
CA ARG A 164 -0.66 7.60 19.21
C ARG A 164 0.33 6.53 19.64
N TRP A 165 1.42 6.32 18.90
CA TRP A 165 2.51 5.43 19.33
C TRP A 165 3.11 5.93 20.65
N ILE A 166 3.39 7.23 20.76
CA ILE A 166 3.90 7.84 22.00
C ILE A 166 2.91 7.60 23.15
N GLU A 167 1.61 7.82 22.95
CA GLU A 167 0.59 7.62 23.97
C GLU A 167 0.48 6.18 24.49
N ASN A 168 0.76 5.17 23.64
CA ASN A 168 0.54 3.76 23.97
C ASN A 168 1.82 2.99 24.31
N PHE A 169 2.99 3.46 23.85
CA PHE A 169 4.27 2.73 23.95
C PHE A 169 5.48 3.61 24.25
N GLY A 170 5.33 4.94 24.31
CA GLY A 170 6.45 5.84 24.61
C GLY A 170 6.90 5.69 26.06
N THR A 171 8.08 5.10 26.28
CA THR A 171 8.89 5.27 27.50
C THR A 171 10.11 6.11 27.18
#